data_AF-A0A2Z4G8P3-F1
#
_entry.id   AF-A0A2Z4G8P3-F1
#
_cell.length_a   1.000
_cell.length_b   1.000
_cell.length_c   1.000
_cell.angle_alpha   90.00
_cell.angle_beta   90.00
_cell.angle_gamma   90.00
#
_symmetry.space_group_name_H-M   'P 1'
#
loop_
_entity.id
_entity.type
_entity.pdbx_description
1 polymer ?
#
loop_
_entity_poly.entity_id
_entity_poly.type
_entity_poly.pdbx_seq_one_letter_code
_entity_poly.pdbx_strand_id
1 'polypeptide(L)'
;MKNTVKTFAAVAITLVTMSCSGQTSKTEDTNRPQGGPPTYAQLLTEMDANKDGKLSKAEIKGPLQNDFSKVDSNSDGFISKSEFENAPKPEGGGQRPPKK
;
A
#
# COMPACT_ATOMS: atom_id res chain seq x y z
N MET A 1 10.43 9.09 50.34
CA MET A 1 11.55 8.29 50.89
C MET A 1 10.93 7.05 51.52
N LYS A 2 11.24 5.78 51.27
CA LYS A 2 12.17 5.03 50.41
C LYS A 2 11.60 3.59 50.47
N ASN A 3 11.09 3.03 49.36
CA ASN A 3 10.61 1.64 49.32
C ASN A 3 11.28 0.95 48.12
N THR A 4 12.51 0.45 48.28
CA THR A 4 12.89 -0.91 48.72
C THR A 4 12.77 -1.96 47.60
N VAL A 5 13.89 -2.06 46.86
CA VAL A 5 14.59 -3.26 46.36
C VAL A 5 13.74 -4.43 45.81
N LYS A 6 13.71 -4.56 44.48
CA LYS A 6 13.67 -5.86 43.79
C LYS A 6 14.63 -5.86 42.59
N THR A 7 15.91 -5.71 42.87
CA THR A 7 16.99 -6.17 41.98
C THR A 7 17.02 -7.70 42.04
N PHE A 8 16.33 -8.36 41.11
CA PHE A 8 16.64 -9.74 40.73
C PHE A 8 17.64 -9.67 39.57
N ALA A 9 18.91 -9.78 39.93
CA ALA A 9 19.98 -9.97 38.99
C ALA A 9 19.97 -11.41 38.45
N ALA A 10 20.41 -11.50 37.19
CA ALA A 10 21.17 -12.59 36.59
C ALA A 10 20.44 -13.67 35.75
N VAL A 11 20.67 -13.53 34.44
CA VAL A 11 21.24 -14.54 33.52
C VAL A 11 20.35 -15.71 33.09
N ALA A 12 19.92 -15.65 31.82
CA ALA A 12 20.03 -16.78 30.90
C ALA A 12 20.25 -16.26 29.48
N ILE A 13 21.49 -16.45 29.02
CA ILE A 13 21.92 -16.36 27.63
C ILE A 13 21.27 -17.52 26.89
N THR A 14 20.41 -17.23 25.92
CA THR A 14 20.33 -18.03 24.69
C THR A 14 20.13 -17.07 23.53
N LEU A 15 21.22 -16.91 22.77
CA LEU A 15 21.20 -16.38 21.42
C LEU A 15 20.14 -17.13 20.62
N VAL A 16 19.00 -16.49 20.35
CA VAL A 16 18.13 -16.90 19.25
C VAL A 16 18.84 -16.45 17.98
N THR A 17 19.53 -17.43 17.40
CA THR A 17 20.21 -17.43 16.14
C THR A 17 19.29 -16.95 15.01
N MET A 18 19.80 -15.97 14.27
CA MET A 18 19.94 -16.00 12.81
C MET A 18 18.67 -16.34 11.99
N SER A 19 18.25 -15.33 11.21
CA SER A 19 17.43 -15.43 10.01
C SER A 19 15.94 -15.69 10.20
N CYS A 20 15.22 -14.64 10.63
CA CYS A 20 13.89 -14.43 10.09
C CYS A 20 13.99 -13.59 8.81
N SER A 21 13.89 -14.30 7.69
CA SER A 21 13.03 -14.01 6.55
C SER A 21 12.83 -12.54 6.16
N GLY A 22 13.23 -12.21 4.94
CA GLY A 22 12.68 -11.03 4.29
C GLY A 22 13.51 -10.55 3.12
N GLN A 23 13.50 -11.31 2.02
CA GLN A 23 13.50 -10.63 0.72
C GLN A 23 12.44 -9.53 0.73
N THR A 24 12.66 -8.51 -0.10
CA THR A 24 11.75 -7.40 -0.40
C THR A 24 11.97 -6.14 0.45
N SER A 25 12.96 -5.36 0.04
CA SER A 25 12.66 -3.95 -0.21
C SER A 25 12.85 -3.76 -1.70
N LYS A 26 11.74 -3.90 -2.44
CA LYS A 26 11.67 -3.39 -3.80
C LYS A 26 11.85 -1.89 -3.66
N THR A 27 13.07 -1.42 -3.88
CA THR A 27 13.32 -0.03 -4.25
C THR A 27 12.49 0.20 -5.49
N GLU A 28 11.31 0.80 -5.31
CA GLU A 28 10.53 1.33 -6.40
C GLU A 28 11.38 2.42 -7.07
N ASP A 29 11.84 2.08 -8.26
CA ASP A 29 12.57 2.92 -9.19
C ASP A 29 11.79 4.21 -9.45
N THR A 30 12.14 5.26 -8.70
CA THR A 30 11.75 6.65 -8.93
C THR A 30 12.47 7.19 -10.16
N ASN A 31 12.14 6.68 -11.36
CA ASN A 31 12.52 7.35 -12.60
C ASN A 31 11.69 6.89 -13.81
N ARG A 32 10.42 7.29 -13.92
CA ARG A 32 9.74 7.27 -15.22
C ARG A 32 8.88 8.52 -15.46
N PRO A 33 9.08 9.23 -16.58
CA PRO A 33 8.12 10.22 -17.08
C PRO A 33 6.95 9.46 -17.70
N GLN A 34 5.91 9.15 -16.91
CA GLN A 34 4.78 8.34 -17.38
C GLN A 34 3.55 9.21 -17.64
N GLY A 35 3.28 9.49 -18.92
CA GLY A 35 1.97 9.96 -19.37
C GLY A 35 0.92 8.84 -19.36
N GLY A 36 0.88 8.04 -18.28
CA GLY A 36 -0.06 6.94 -18.06
C GLY A 36 -0.91 7.17 -16.80
N PRO A 37 -2.01 6.44 -16.63
CA PRO A 37 -2.84 6.53 -15.43
C PRO A 37 -2.01 6.20 -14.16
N PRO A 38 -2.30 6.85 -13.03
CA PRO A 38 -1.56 6.63 -11.79
C PRO A 38 -1.69 5.18 -11.32
N THR A 39 -0.63 4.65 -10.75
CA THR A 39 -0.63 3.31 -10.15
C THR A 39 -1.35 3.32 -8.80
N TYR A 40 -1.80 2.17 -8.34
CA TYR A 40 -2.40 2.04 -7.00
C TYR A 40 -1.46 2.53 -5.88
N ALA A 41 -0.15 2.24 -5.99
CA ALA A 41 0.84 2.69 -5.02
C ALA A 41 0.99 4.22 -4.99
N GLN A 42 0.91 4.88 -6.16
CA GLN A 42 0.91 6.34 -6.23
C GLN A 42 -0.35 6.92 -5.59
N LEU A 43 -1.52 6.33 -5.86
CA LEU A 43 -2.78 6.74 -5.26
C LEU A 43 -2.78 6.56 -3.74
N LEU A 44 -2.24 5.46 -3.22
CA LEU A 44 -2.04 5.28 -1.77
C LEU A 44 -1.17 6.40 -1.20
N THR A 45 -0.01 6.61 -1.81
CA THR A 45 0.95 7.61 -1.31
C THR A 45 0.34 9.01 -1.25
N GLU A 46 -0.60 9.32 -2.14
CA GLU A 46 -1.25 10.62 -2.24
C GLU A 46 -2.56 10.75 -1.44
N MET A 47 -3.31 9.66 -1.26
CA MET A 47 -4.67 9.70 -0.70
C MET A 47 -4.88 8.85 0.55
N ASP A 48 -4.08 7.81 0.81
CA ASP A 48 -4.17 6.95 1.99
C ASP A 48 -3.64 7.70 3.23
N ALA A 49 -4.53 8.49 3.84
CA ALA A 49 -4.20 9.36 4.95
C ALA A 49 -4.04 8.56 6.25
N ASN A 50 -4.82 7.50 6.41
CA ASN A 50 -4.79 6.64 7.59
C ASN A 50 -3.70 5.54 7.52
N LYS A 51 -3.07 5.34 6.34
CA LYS A 51 -2.00 4.38 6.07
C LYS A 51 -2.41 2.93 6.30
N ASP A 52 -3.67 2.60 6.00
CA ASP A 52 -4.19 1.23 6.14
C ASP A 52 -3.94 0.35 4.90
N GLY A 53 -3.39 0.92 3.83
CA GLY A 53 -3.09 0.21 2.59
C GLY A 53 -4.28 0.09 1.63
N LYS A 54 -5.40 0.75 1.95
CA LYS A 54 -6.64 0.81 1.18
C LYS A 54 -7.02 2.27 0.98
N LEU A 55 -8.01 2.50 0.12
CA LEU A 55 -8.54 3.83 -0.11
C LEU A 55 -10.02 3.85 0.22
N SER A 56 -10.40 4.59 1.26
CA SER A 56 -11.81 4.78 1.61
C SER A 56 -12.48 5.81 0.70
N LYS A 57 -13.83 5.77 0.63
CA LYS A 57 -14.61 6.76 -0.12
C LYS A 57 -14.37 8.22 0.31
N ALA A 58 -13.96 8.43 1.56
CA ALA A 58 -13.66 9.75 2.12
C ALA A 58 -12.26 10.25 1.70
N GLU A 59 -11.32 9.35 1.46
CA GLU A 59 -9.95 9.64 1.03
C GLU A 59 -9.84 9.86 -0.48
N ILE A 60 -10.68 9.14 -1.24
CA ILE A 60 -10.69 9.18 -2.70
C ILE A 60 -11.30 10.48 -3.22
N LYS A 61 -10.67 11.04 -4.25
CA LYS A 61 -11.12 12.26 -4.95
C LYS A 61 -11.11 12.06 -6.47
N GLY A 62 -11.78 12.97 -7.18
CA GLY A 62 -11.77 13.01 -8.65
C GLY A 62 -12.56 11.87 -9.30
N PRO A 63 -12.19 11.45 -10.53
CA PRO A 63 -12.94 10.43 -11.28
C PRO A 63 -13.06 9.08 -10.55
N LEU A 64 -12.06 8.70 -9.77
CA LEU A 64 -12.06 7.46 -8.99
C LEU A 64 -13.18 7.44 -7.94
N GLN A 65 -13.60 8.61 -7.43
CA GLN A 65 -14.71 8.70 -6.49
C GLN A 65 -16.06 8.36 -7.17
N ASN A 66 -16.22 8.77 -8.43
CA ASN A 66 -17.43 8.46 -9.21
C ASN A 66 -17.50 6.97 -9.58
N ASP A 67 -16.34 6.36 -9.81
CA ASP A 67 -16.22 4.94 -10.14
C ASP A 67 -15.99 4.06 -8.90
N PHE A 68 -16.07 4.62 -7.70
CA PHE A 68 -15.80 3.90 -6.44
C PHE A 68 -16.57 2.58 -6.36
N SER A 69 -17.88 2.63 -6.56
CA SER A 69 -18.76 1.44 -6.50
C SER A 69 -18.55 0.46 -7.67
N LYS A 70 -17.83 0.85 -8.73
CA LYS A 70 -17.44 -0.06 -9.82
C LYS A 70 -16.14 -0.80 -9.48
N VAL A 71 -15.28 -0.18 -8.67
CA VAL A 71 -14.00 -0.76 -8.24
C VAL A 71 -14.20 -1.61 -7.00
N ASP A 72 -14.90 -1.08 -6.00
CA ASP A 72 -15.27 -1.76 -4.74
C ASP A 72 -16.27 -2.90 -5.03
N SER A 73 -15.71 -4.04 -5.43
CA SER A 73 -16.48 -5.21 -5.85
C SER A 73 -17.04 -5.99 -4.67
N ASN A 74 -16.39 -5.89 -3.50
CA ASN A 74 -16.84 -6.54 -2.28
C ASN A 74 -17.83 -5.68 -1.45
N SER A 75 -17.98 -4.40 -1.81
CA SER A 75 -18.84 -3.41 -1.13
C SER A 75 -18.50 -3.20 0.35
N ASP A 76 -17.22 -3.31 0.72
CA ASP A 76 -16.72 -3.09 2.08
C ASP A 76 -16.50 -1.60 2.40
N GLY A 77 -16.63 -0.72 1.40
CA GLY A 77 -16.42 0.72 1.56
C GLY A 77 -14.97 1.16 1.39
N PHE A 78 -14.10 0.27 0.91
CA PHE A 78 -12.70 0.52 0.62
C PHE A 78 -12.30 -0.07 -0.75
N ILE A 79 -11.38 0.60 -1.44
CA ILE A 79 -10.72 0.03 -2.62
C ILE A 79 -9.41 -0.60 -2.16
N SER A 80 -9.32 -1.92 -2.29
CA SER A 80 -8.06 -2.64 -2.13
C SER A 80 -7.22 -2.64 -3.42
N LYS A 81 -5.94 -3.00 -3.29
CA LYS A 81 -5.04 -3.17 -4.43
C LYS A 81 -5.60 -4.14 -5.47
N SER A 82 -6.15 -5.26 -5.00
CA SER A 82 -6.68 -6.29 -5.89
C SER A 82 -7.90 -5.78 -6.65
N GLU A 83 -8.78 -5.04 -5.99
CA GLU A 83 -9.95 -4.44 -6.64
C GLU A 83 -9.56 -3.39 -7.66
N PHE A 84 -8.59 -2.53 -7.33
CA PHE A 84 -8.07 -1.55 -8.27
C PHE A 84 -7.41 -2.18 -9.50
N GLU A 85 -6.66 -3.27 -9.33
CA GLU A 85 -6.02 -3.99 -10.44
C GLU A 85 -7.02 -4.74 -11.31
N ASN A 86 -8.09 -5.26 -10.71
CA ASN A 86 -9.18 -5.95 -11.39
C ASN A 86 -10.23 -4.98 -11.98
N ALA A 87 -10.18 -3.70 -11.62
CA ALA A 87 -11.11 -2.70 -12.11
C ALA A 87 -11.05 -2.63 -13.65
N PRO A 88 -12.20 -2.50 -14.32
CA PRO A 88 -12.24 -2.32 -15.76
C PRO A 88 -11.49 -1.02 -16.10
N LYS A 89 -10.32 -1.17 -16.73
CA LYS A 89 -9.57 -0.03 -17.26
C LYS A 89 -10.41 0.61 -18.36
N PRO A 90 -10.54 1.95 -18.42
CA PRO A 90 -11.21 2.58 -19.54
C PRO A 90 -10.53 2.12 -20.84
N GLU A 91 -11.31 1.56 -21.77
CA GLU A 91 -10.84 0.92 -23.01
C GLU A 91 -10.04 1.84 -23.96
N GLY A 92 -9.76 3.09 -23.59
CA GLY A 92 -8.96 4.05 -24.37
C GLY A 92 -7.44 4.02 -24.14
N GLY A 93 -6.92 3.12 -23.29
CA GLY A 93 -5.50 3.12 -22.88
C GLY A 93 -4.60 2.10 -23.57
N GLY A 94 -5.11 1.30 -24.51
CA GLY A 94 -4.44 0.09 -25.00
C GLY A 94 -4.16 0.08 -26.49
N GLN A 95 -3.43 1.06 -27.02
CA GLN A 95 -2.54 0.95 -28.21
C GLN A 95 -1.96 2.33 -28.55
N ARG A 96 -0.94 2.79 -27.80
CA ARG A 96 0.05 3.67 -28.44
C ARG A 96 0.95 2.75 -29.26
N PRO A 97 0.95 2.83 -30.61
CA PRO A 97 1.83 1.98 -31.41
C PRO A 97 3.29 2.21 -30.98
N PRO A 98 4.15 1.18 -31.06
CA PRO A 98 5.58 1.37 -30.82
C PRO A 98 6.09 2.44 -31.79
N LYS A 99 6.77 3.46 -31.26
CA LYS A 99 7.48 4.43 -32.11
C LYS A 99 8.53 3.63 -32.90
N LYS A 100 8.40 3.62 -34.24
CA LYS A 100 9.43 3.11 -35.15
C LYS A 100 10.71 3.94 -35.03
#